data_AF-A0A8T7FMZ4-F1
#
_entry.id   AF-A0A8T7FMZ4-F1
#
_cell.length_a   1.000
_cell.length_b   1.000
_cell.length_c   1.000
_cell.angle_alpha   90.00
_cell.angle_beta   90.00
_cell.angle_gamma   90.00
#
_symmetry.space_group_name_H-M   'P 1'
#
loop_
_entity.id
_entity.type
_entity.pdbx_description
1 polymer ?
#
loop_
_entity_poly.entity_id
_entity_poly.type
_entity_poly.pdbx_seq_one_letter_code
_entity_poly.pdbx_strand_id
1 'polypeptide(L)'
;MNTKRFSQLLLIAAVLAASLGLTGNVLAYACGTSYTVQSGDSLSSIARACGTTVSALRLANPGLDVYIYPGQVLVLPGAYWDNGNGYATYVVARGDTLKVLATRFGTTMDALASLNAIYNYNLIYEGQRLTVPSGVIFPPPPVTPPPASGTYTVQKGDTLRKIADRLGVTVNDILAVNPQIINPSLIYAGQVINLPAAASYYTVQAGDTLKKIAARFGTTLEMLIALNPQIYDINLIYVGQVIRIR
;
A
#
# COMPACT_ATOMS: atom_id res chain seq x y z
N MET A 1 -22.90 8.43 -44.16
CA MET A 1 -22.37 8.40 -42.79
C MET A 1 -23.20 7.42 -41.99
N ASN A 2 -22.68 6.22 -41.73
CA ASN A 2 -23.36 5.15 -41.01
C ASN A 2 -22.46 4.74 -39.83
N THR A 3 -22.73 5.28 -38.64
CA THR A 3 -22.04 4.87 -37.41
C THR A 3 -22.87 3.82 -36.68
N LYS A 4 -22.36 2.60 -36.70
CA LYS A 4 -22.92 1.44 -35.99
C LYS A 4 -22.94 1.71 -34.49
N ARG A 5 -24.13 1.61 -33.89
CA ARG A 5 -24.30 1.43 -32.44
C ARG A 5 -23.90 0.00 -32.09
N PHE A 6 -22.90 -0.16 -31.22
CA PHE A 6 -22.67 -1.43 -30.54
C PHE A 6 -23.19 -1.33 -29.11
N SER A 7 -24.31 -2.01 -28.89
CA SER A 7 -24.91 -2.29 -27.60
C SER A 7 -24.09 -3.35 -26.86
N GLN A 8 -23.78 -3.13 -25.59
CA GLN A 8 -23.45 -4.22 -24.67
C GLN A 8 -24.35 -4.07 -23.43
N LEU A 9 -25.35 -4.95 -23.34
CA LEU A 9 -26.12 -5.19 -22.13
C LEU A 9 -25.21 -5.89 -21.11
N LEU A 10 -25.00 -5.28 -19.95
CA LEU A 10 -24.47 -5.99 -18.78
C LEU A 10 -25.65 -6.52 -17.97
N LEU A 11 -25.82 -7.84 -17.93
CA LEU A 11 -26.60 -8.51 -16.89
C LEU A 11 -25.76 -8.57 -15.61
N ILE A 12 -26.22 -7.96 -14.51
CA ILE A 12 -25.65 -8.18 -13.19
C ILE A 12 -26.71 -8.85 -12.31
N ALA A 13 -26.42 -10.08 -11.90
CA ALA A 13 -27.26 -10.87 -11.02
C ALA A 13 -27.26 -10.28 -9.60
N ALA A 14 -28.44 -10.01 -9.07
CA ALA A 14 -28.63 -9.68 -7.66
C ALA A 14 -28.56 -10.96 -6.83
N VAL A 15 -27.59 -11.07 -5.93
CA VAL A 15 -27.56 -12.14 -4.92
C VAL A 15 -28.16 -11.57 -3.63
N LEU A 16 -29.36 -12.05 -3.28
CA LEU A 16 -29.95 -11.88 -1.95
C LEU A 16 -29.15 -12.74 -0.96
N ALA A 17 -28.61 -12.12 0.09
CA ALA A 17 -28.17 -12.84 1.28
C ALA A 17 -29.01 -12.38 2.47
N ALA A 18 -30.03 -13.19 2.81
CA ALA A 18 -30.63 -13.19 4.13
C ALA A 18 -29.95 -14.28 4.97
N SER A 19 -29.40 -13.95 6.14
CA SER A 19 -29.32 -14.89 7.27
C SER A 19 -28.98 -14.23 8.60
N LEU A 20 -29.45 -14.91 9.63
CA LEU A 20 -29.56 -14.58 11.05
C LEU A 20 -28.26 -14.21 11.77
N GLY A 21 -28.43 -13.53 12.90
CA GLY A 21 -27.39 -12.93 13.71
C GLY A 21 -26.31 -13.89 14.22
N LEU A 22 -25.09 -13.36 14.22
CA LEU A 22 -23.95 -13.80 15.03
C LEU A 22 -23.25 -12.54 15.53
N THR A 23 -23.07 -12.47 16.84
CA THR A 23 -22.30 -11.43 17.53
C THR A 23 -20.82 -11.57 17.19
N GLY A 24 -20.27 -10.56 16.52
CA GLY A 24 -18.83 -10.43 16.27
C GLY A 24 -18.59 -9.22 15.39
N ASN A 25 -18.04 -8.14 15.98
CA ASN A 25 -17.65 -6.94 15.25
C ASN A 25 -16.45 -7.24 14.34
N VAL A 26 -16.70 -7.86 13.20
CA VAL A 26 -15.85 -7.83 12.02
C VAL A 26 -16.81 -7.54 10.87
N LEU A 27 -17.11 -6.27 10.64
CA LEU A 27 -17.87 -5.89 9.45
C LEU A 27 -16.99 -6.18 8.23
N ALA A 28 -17.14 -7.38 7.67
CA ALA A 28 -16.78 -7.62 6.28
C ALA A 28 -17.46 -6.53 5.43
N TYR A 29 -16.77 -6.01 4.41
CA TYR A 29 -17.32 -5.07 3.43
C TYR A 29 -18.59 -5.68 2.82
N ALA A 30 -19.76 -5.36 3.37
CA ALA A 30 -20.99 -6.09 3.07
C ALA A 30 -21.43 -5.96 1.61
N CYS A 31 -20.97 -4.90 0.92
CA CYS A 31 -21.41 -4.54 -0.42
C CYS A 31 -20.33 -4.70 -1.51
N GLY A 32 -19.12 -5.17 -1.20
CA GLY A 32 -18.03 -5.24 -2.19
C GLY A 32 -17.61 -3.87 -2.73
N THR A 33 -17.33 -3.77 -4.04
CA THR A 33 -16.77 -2.58 -4.71
C THR A 33 -17.79 -1.70 -5.43
N SER A 34 -19.06 -2.10 -5.47
CA SER A 34 -20.13 -1.31 -6.07
C SER A 34 -21.48 -1.67 -5.46
N TYR A 35 -22.44 -0.76 -5.52
CA TYR A 35 -23.79 -0.96 -5.01
C TYR A 35 -24.82 -0.41 -5.98
N THR A 36 -25.84 -1.20 -6.31
CA THR A 36 -26.98 -0.74 -7.12
C THR A 36 -28.07 -0.22 -6.20
N VAL A 37 -28.37 1.08 -6.29
CA VAL A 37 -29.36 1.79 -5.48
C VAL A 37 -30.73 1.11 -5.62
N GLN A 38 -31.36 0.81 -4.48
CA GLN A 38 -32.70 0.23 -4.41
C GLN A 38 -33.75 1.31 -4.11
N SER A 39 -35.03 0.95 -4.28
CA SER A 39 -36.13 1.85 -3.90
C SER A 39 -36.12 2.08 -2.38
N GLY A 40 -36.16 3.34 -1.96
CA GLY A 40 -36.08 3.73 -0.55
C GLY A 40 -34.66 3.94 0.00
N ASP A 41 -33.62 3.72 -0.81
CA ASP A 41 -32.25 3.98 -0.39
C ASP A 41 -31.92 5.48 -0.26
N SER A 42 -31.01 5.78 0.65
CA SER A 42 -30.33 7.06 0.80
C SER A 42 -28.82 6.82 0.85
N LEU A 43 -28.00 7.84 0.56
CA LEU A 43 -26.54 7.72 0.73
C LEU A 43 -26.15 7.33 2.16
N SER A 44 -26.90 7.80 3.17
CA SER A 44 -26.66 7.46 4.56
C SER A 44 -26.99 6.00 4.90
N SER A 45 -28.09 5.45 4.38
CA SER A 45 -28.45 4.04 4.59
C SER A 45 -27.46 3.11 3.88
N ILE A 46 -27.08 3.44 2.64
CA ILE A 46 -26.08 2.70 1.87
C ILE A 46 -24.72 2.75 2.57
N ALA A 47 -24.24 3.94 2.96
CA ALA A 47 -22.95 4.08 3.63
C ALA A 47 -22.87 3.22 4.89
N ARG A 48 -23.92 3.25 5.73
CA ARG A 48 -24.01 2.44 6.94
C ARG A 48 -24.02 0.95 6.63
N ALA A 49 -24.86 0.51 5.68
CA ALA A 49 -24.96 -0.89 5.29
C ALA A 49 -23.63 -1.43 4.72
N CYS A 50 -22.93 -0.62 3.94
CA CYS A 50 -21.69 -1.00 3.28
C CYS A 50 -20.43 -0.72 4.09
N GLY A 51 -20.56 -0.26 5.35
CA GLY A 51 -19.42 -0.02 6.24
C GLY A 51 -18.51 1.13 5.81
N THR A 52 -19.05 2.12 5.12
CA THR A 52 -18.34 3.31 4.61
C THR A 52 -19.01 4.61 5.08
N THR A 53 -18.62 5.77 4.53
CA THR A 53 -19.16 7.09 4.86
C THR A 53 -19.80 7.76 3.65
N VAL A 54 -20.76 8.66 3.89
CA VAL A 54 -21.36 9.47 2.81
C VAL A 54 -20.30 10.31 2.09
N SER A 55 -19.31 10.83 2.82
CA SER A 55 -18.18 11.54 2.24
C SER A 55 -17.35 10.65 1.32
N ALA A 56 -17.04 9.42 1.73
CA ALA A 56 -16.31 8.48 0.90
C ALA A 56 -17.10 8.07 -0.35
N LEU A 57 -18.42 7.86 -0.23
CA LEU A 57 -19.28 7.61 -1.38
C LEU A 57 -19.25 8.76 -2.39
N ARG A 58 -19.32 10.02 -1.91
CA ARG A 58 -19.24 11.20 -2.79
C ARG A 58 -17.88 11.34 -3.46
N LEU A 59 -16.79 11.11 -2.75
CA LEU A 59 -15.44 11.13 -3.32
C LEU A 59 -15.23 10.02 -4.37
N ALA A 60 -15.78 8.83 -4.10
CA ALA A 60 -15.67 7.68 -5.00
C ALA A 60 -16.45 7.89 -6.31
N ASN A 61 -17.51 8.70 -6.26
CA ASN A 61 -18.42 8.99 -7.37
C ASN A 61 -18.40 10.50 -7.73
N PRO A 62 -17.36 11.00 -8.39
CA PRO A 62 -17.33 12.39 -8.86
C PRO A 62 -18.57 12.71 -9.71
N GLY A 63 -19.24 13.82 -9.39
CA GLY A 63 -20.47 14.24 -10.07
C GLY A 63 -21.74 13.57 -9.54
N LEU A 64 -21.68 12.80 -8.45
CA LEU A 64 -22.86 12.28 -7.77
C LEU A 64 -23.71 13.44 -7.24
N ASP A 65 -24.94 13.53 -7.75
CA ASP A 65 -25.94 14.51 -7.31
C ASP A 65 -26.37 14.24 -5.85
N VAL A 66 -26.99 15.22 -5.21
CA VAL A 66 -27.62 15.11 -3.90
C VAL A 66 -28.68 14.01 -3.89
N TYR A 67 -29.33 13.77 -5.03
CA TYR A 67 -30.32 12.71 -5.21
C TYR A 67 -29.71 11.47 -5.86
N ILE A 68 -30.14 10.31 -5.38
CA ILE A 68 -29.85 9.00 -5.99
C ILE A 68 -31.16 8.36 -6.45
N TYR A 69 -31.08 7.55 -7.50
CA TYR A 69 -32.26 6.92 -8.11
C TYR A 69 -32.14 5.40 -8.10
N PRO A 70 -33.24 4.65 -7.94
CA PRO A 70 -33.22 3.20 -8.07
C PRO A 70 -32.60 2.75 -9.39
N GLY A 71 -31.72 1.75 -9.33
CA GLY A 71 -30.95 1.25 -10.47
C GLY A 71 -29.64 2.00 -10.73
N GLN A 72 -29.39 3.14 -10.08
CA GLN A 72 -28.10 3.83 -10.16
C GLN A 72 -27.01 2.98 -9.50
N VAL A 73 -25.87 2.81 -10.17
CA VAL A 73 -24.74 2.07 -9.60
C VAL A 73 -23.76 3.05 -8.97
N LEU A 74 -23.55 2.91 -7.66
CA LEU A 74 -22.55 3.65 -6.91
C LEU A 74 -21.27 2.83 -6.82
N VAL A 75 -20.16 3.48 -7.08
CA VAL A 75 -18.82 3.00 -6.74
C VAL A 75 -18.63 3.04 -5.23
N LEU A 76 -18.05 1.98 -4.67
CA LEU A 76 -17.66 1.92 -3.26
C LEU A 76 -16.14 2.00 -3.07
N PRO A 77 -15.67 2.43 -1.89
CA PRO A 77 -14.26 2.30 -1.51
C PRO A 77 -13.73 0.87 -1.69
N GLY A 78 -12.49 0.76 -2.16
CA GLY A 78 -11.86 -0.50 -2.55
C GLY A 78 -12.08 -0.90 -4.02
N ALA A 79 -12.90 -0.16 -4.78
CA ALA A 79 -13.06 -0.41 -6.21
C ALA A 79 -11.76 -0.24 -6.99
N TYR A 80 -11.59 -1.10 -7.99
CA TYR A 80 -10.41 -1.17 -8.84
C TYR A 80 -10.84 -1.34 -10.30
N TRP A 81 -10.34 -0.48 -11.18
CA TRP A 81 -10.55 -0.58 -12.63
C TRP A 81 -9.22 -0.44 -13.34
N ASP A 82 -8.85 -1.46 -14.10
CA ASP A 82 -7.71 -1.39 -15.00
C ASP A 82 -8.05 -0.53 -16.22
N ASN A 83 -7.19 0.44 -16.53
CA ASN A 83 -7.37 1.34 -17.67
C ASN A 83 -6.72 0.77 -18.94
N GLY A 84 -6.07 -0.39 -18.88
CA GLY A 84 -5.48 -1.08 -20.02
C GLY A 84 -4.20 -0.43 -20.56
N ASN A 85 -3.61 0.50 -19.79
CA ASN A 85 -2.41 1.25 -20.16
C ASN A 85 -1.27 1.10 -19.13
N GLY A 86 -1.29 0.03 -18.35
CA GLY A 86 -0.36 -0.20 -17.23
C GLY A 86 -0.70 0.58 -15.96
N TYR A 87 -1.83 1.29 -15.95
CA TYR A 87 -2.39 1.92 -14.76
C TYR A 87 -3.85 1.50 -14.54
N ALA A 88 -4.26 1.55 -13.29
CA ALA A 88 -5.62 1.40 -12.84
C ALA A 88 -6.05 2.61 -12.02
N THR A 89 -7.35 2.79 -11.87
CA THR A 89 -7.90 3.61 -10.80
C THR A 89 -8.28 2.72 -9.63
N TYR A 90 -7.80 3.08 -8.45
CA TYR A 90 -8.16 2.47 -7.17
C TYR A 90 -8.86 3.49 -6.28
N VAL A 91 -9.96 3.10 -5.64
CA VAL A 91 -10.66 3.94 -4.67
C VAL A 91 -10.17 3.57 -3.28
N VAL A 92 -9.56 4.52 -2.58
CA VAL A 92 -9.01 4.33 -1.23
C VAL A 92 -10.08 3.78 -0.30
N ALA A 93 -9.83 2.61 0.26
CA ALA A 93 -10.64 1.93 1.24
C ALA A 93 -10.34 2.41 2.66
N ARG A 94 -11.23 2.08 3.59
CA ARG A 94 -11.04 2.42 5.00
C ARG A 94 -9.84 1.65 5.54
N GLY A 95 -8.92 2.37 6.18
CA GLY A 95 -7.69 1.78 6.72
C GLY A 95 -6.53 1.71 5.72
N ASP A 96 -6.74 2.11 4.46
CA ASP A 96 -5.65 2.26 3.51
C ASP A 96 -4.69 3.37 3.94
N THR A 97 -3.40 3.12 3.69
CA THR A 97 -2.35 4.12 3.78
C THR A 97 -1.56 4.10 2.48
N LEU A 98 -0.92 5.22 2.14
CA LEU A 98 -0.12 5.30 0.92
C LEU A 98 1.01 4.24 0.90
N LYS A 99 1.55 3.87 2.07
CA LYS A 99 2.53 2.80 2.23
C LYS A 99 1.98 1.42 1.85
N VAL A 100 0.81 1.07 2.38
CA VAL A 100 0.15 -0.22 2.09
C VAL A 100 -0.22 -0.29 0.62
N LEU A 101 -0.76 0.79 0.06
CA LEU A 101 -1.13 0.85 -1.36
C LEU A 101 0.09 0.76 -2.28
N ALA A 102 1.18 1.47 -1.97
CA ALA A 102 2.42 1.37 -2.73
C ALA A 102 2.93 -0.09 -2.77
N THR A 103 2.95 -0.75 -1.62
CA THR A 103 3.33 -2.17 -1.52
C THR A 103 2.39 -3.06 -2.32
N ARG A 104 1.07 -2.87 -2.17
CA ARG A 104 0.02 -3.65 -2.84
C ARG A 104 0.13 -3.57 -4.36
N PHE A 105 0.46 -2.39 -4.90
CA PHE A 105 0.57 -2.16 -6.33
C PHE A 105 2.01 -2.22 -6.87
N GLY A 106 2.95 -2.76 -6.07
CA GLY A 106 4.33 -2.99 -6.52
C GLY A 106 5.09 -1.72 -6.89
N THR A 107 4.85 -0.61 -6.17
CA THR A 107 5.48 0.70 -6.40
C THR A 107 6.02 1.29 -5.09
N THR A 108 6.61 2.48 -5.14
CA THR A 108 7.06 3.23 -3.95
C THR A 108 6.03 4.27 -3.53
N MET A 109 6.09 4.70 -2.27
CA MET A 109 5.26 5.81 -1.79
C MET A 109 5.50 7.08 -2.59
N ASP A 110 6.74 7.39 -2.93
CA ASP A 110 7.12 8.57 -3.72
C ASP A 110 6.56 8.53 -5.14
N ALA A 111 6.67 7.38 -5.81
CA ALA A 111 6.14 7.20 -7.15
C ALA A 111 4.61 7.27 -7.16
N LEU A 112 3.96 6.63 -6.19
CA LEU A 112 2.50 6.69 -6.04
C LEU A 112 2.01 8.09 -5.66
N ALA A 113 2.74 8.79 -4.77
CA ALA A 113 2.44 10.17 -4.38
C ALA A 113 2.55 11.11 -5.59
N SER A 114 3.67 11.02 -6.32
CA SER A 114 3.95 11.86 -7.49
C SER A 114 2.92 11.63 -8.60
N LEU A 115 2.54 10.37 -8.84
CA LEU A 115 1.51 9.99 -9.81
C LEU A 115 0.14 10.61 -9.50
N ASN A 116 -0.13 10.93 -8.23
CA ASN A 116 -1.42 11.43 -7.74
C ASN A 116 -1.35 12.86 -7.19
N ALA A 117 -0.24 13.57 -7.40
CA ALA A 117 0.00 14.91 -6.84
C ALA A 117 -0.23 15.00 -5.31
N ILE A 118 0.13 13.96 -4.56
CA ILE A 118 0.04 13.91 -3.10
C ILE A 118 1.34 14.48 -2.50
N TYR A 119 1.24 15.59 -1.79
CA TYR A 119 2.40 16.21 -1.13
C TYR A 119 2.61 15.72 0.31
N ASN A 120 1.52 15.34 0.99
CA ASN A 120 1.57 14.78 2.35
C ASN A 120 1.25 13.28 2.31
N TYR A 121 2.27 12.45 2.48
CA TYR A 121 2.20 10.99 2.45
C TYR A 121 1.21 10.37 3.44
N ASN A 122 0.89 11.10 4.52
CA ASN A 122 -0.04 10.64 5.56
C ASN A 122 -1.50 11.04 5.27
N LEU A 123 -1.76 11.73 4.16
CA LEU A 123 -3.05 12.33 3.87
C LEU A 123 -3.64 11.78 2.58
N ILE A 124 -4.25 10.60 2.70
CA ILE A 124 -5.21 10.07 1.73
C ILE A 124 -6.55 9.85 2.43
N TYR A 125 -7.64 9.98 1.69
CA TYR A 125 -9.00 9.92 2.25
C TYR A 125 -9.74 8.71 1.73
N GLU A 126 -10.54 8.06 2.59
CA GLU A 126 -11.48 7.02 2.14
C GLU A 126 -12.38 7.59 1.01
N GLY A 127 -12.55 6.81 -0.06
CA GLY A 127 -13.28 7.22 -1.26
C GLY A 127 -12.45 8.02 -2.27
N GLN A 128 -11.24 8.47 -1.92
CA GLN A 128 -10.35 9.15 -2.87
C GLN A 128 -9.98 8.21 -4.01
N ARG A 129 -10.06 8.69 -5.25
CA ARG A 129 -9.60 7.96 -6.42
C ARG A 129 -8.10 8.21 -6.62
N LEU A 130 -7.32 7.14 -6.68
CA LEU A 130 -5.89 7.17 -6.98
C LEU A 130 -5.63 6.42 -8.29
N THR A 131 -4.77 6.98 -9.12
CA THR A 131 -4.11 6.26 -10.20
C THR A 131 -3.00 5.40 -9.59
N VAL A 132 -3.05 4.11 -9.85
CA VAL A 132 -2.09 3.11 -9.35
C VAL A 132 -1.57 2.30 -10.54
N PRO A 133 -0.39 1.67 -10.46
CA PRO A 133 0.02 0.71 -11.50
C PRO A 133 -0.96 -0.48 -11.61
N SER A 134 -1.24 -0.94 -12.83
CA SER A 134 -2.00 -2.17 -13.11
C SER A 134 -1.09 -3.25 -13.69
N GLY A 135 -0.97 -4.36 -12.97
CA GLY A 135 -0.06 -5.47 -13.31
C GLY A 135 1.37 -5.27 -12.79
N VAL A 136 1.96 -6.34 -12.24
CA VAL A 136 3.42 -6.54 -12.35
C VAL A 136 3.71 -6.46 -13.85
N ILE A 137 4.57 -5.58 -14.40
CA ILE A 137 5.95 -5.33 -14.04
C ILE A 137 6.39 -4.03 -14.72
N PHE A 138 7.02 -3.14 -13.96
CA PHE A 138 8.45 -2.95 -14.15
C PHE A 138 9.06 -3.17 -12.77
N PRO A 139 10.07 -4.06 -12.60
CA PRO A 139 11.05 -3.72 -11.58
C PRO A 139 11.51 -2.30 -11.94
N PRO A 140 11.80 -1.41 -10.98
CA PRO A 140 12.54 -0.19 -11.31
C PRO A 140 13.63 -0.57 -12.32
N PRO A 141 13.96 0.26 -13.33
CA PRO A 141 15.06 -0.06 -14.25
C PRO A 141 16.19 -0.63 -13.41
N PRO A 142 16.98 -1.64 -13.86
CA PRO A 142 18.10 -2.11 -13.07
C PRO A 142 19.01 -0.90 -12.84
N VAL A 143 18.76 -0.17 -11.76
CA VAL A 143 19.75 0.49 -10.95
C VAL A 143 20.57 -0.71 -10.59
N THR A 144 21.65 -0.89 -11.34
CA THR A 144 22.81 -1.66 -10.91
C THR A 144 22.81 -1.62 -9.40
N PRO A 145 22.61 -2.76 -8.71
CA PRO A 145 22.53 -2.76 -7.27
C PRO A 145 23.70 -1.91 -6.78
N PRO A 146 23.45 -0.77 -6.09
CA PRO A 146 24.53 0.00 -5.51
C PRO A 146 25.31 -1.00 -4.67
N PRO A 147 26.64 -1.06 -4.79
CA PRO A 147 27.42 -2.16 -4.24
C PRO A 147 26.98 -2.42 -2.80
N ALA A 148 26.52 -3.64 -2.57
CA ALA A 148 26.29 -4.15 -1.24
C ALA A 148 27.65 -4.04 -0.53
N SER A 149 27.73 -3.15 0.47
CA SER A 149 28.96 -2.66 1.12
C SER A 149 29.84 -1.73 0.26
N GLY A 150 30.22 -0.60 0.87
CA GLY A 150 31.05 0.42 0.24
C GLY A 150 30.85 1.80 0.88
N THR A 151 31.26 2.84 0.16
CA THR A 151 31.00 4.23 0.55
C THR A 151 30.14 4.93 -0.51
N TYR A 152 29.40 5.94 -0.09
CA TYR A 152 28.58 6.80 -0.93
C TYR A 152 28.96 8.25 -0.73
N THR A 153 29.25 8.94 -1.82
CA THR A 153 29.44 10.39 -1.80
C THR A 153 28.08 11.06 -1.97
N VAL A 154 27.61 11.71 -0.92
CA VAL A 154 26.35 12.46 -0.88
C VAL A 154 26.31 13.48 -2.03
N GLN A 155 25.23 13.48 -2.78
CA GLN A 155 25.01 14.39 -3.90
C GLN A 155 24.15 15.59 -3.48
N LYS A 156 24.15 16.64 -4.29
CA LYS A 156 23.32 17.82 -4.05
C LYS A 156 21.84 17.43 -4.05
N GLY A 157 21.15 17.66 -2.93
CA GLY A 157 19.72 17.39 -2.76
C GLY A 157 19.39 16.02 -2.13
N ASP A 158 20.41 15.25 -1.75
CA ASP A 158 20.24 14.02 -0.98
C ASP A 158 19.83 14.30 0.46
N THR A 159 19.11 13.32 1.03
CA THR A 159 18.87 13.18 2.46
C THR A 159 19.15 11.74 2.85
N LEU A 160 19.46 11.47 4.12
CA LEU A 160 19.65 10.09 4.59
C LEU A 160 18.42 9.21 4.32
N ARG A 161 17.21 9.80 4.36
CA ARG A 161 15.96 9.12 3.99
C ARG A 161 15.98 8.66 2.54
N LYS A 162 16.22 9.57 1.58
CA LYS A 162 16.25 9.23 0.14
C LYS A 162 17.34 8.20 -0.17
N ILE A 163 18.49 8.30 0.49
CA ILE A 163 19.58 7.32 0.33
C ILE A 163 19.16 5.96 0.88
N ALA A 164 18.57 5.91 2.08
CA ALA A 164 18.07 4.67 2.69
C ALA A 164 17.00 4.00 1.82
N ASP A 165 16.04 4.78 1.32
CA ASP A 165 14.96 4.28 0.45
C ASP A 165 15.52 3.74 -0.87
N ARG A 166 16.53 4.40 -1.45
CA ARG A 166 17.22 3.92 -2.67
C ARG A 166 17.96 2.59 -2.43
N LEU A 167 18.51 2.40 -1.23
CA LEU A 167 19.28 1.21 -0.87
C LEU A 167 18.42 0.08 -0.28
N GLY A 168 17.13 0.32 -0.05
CA GLY A 168 16.24 -0.64 0.60
C GLY A 168 16.58 -0.89 2.07
N VAL A 169 17.26 0.05 2.73
CA VAL A 169 17.64 0.02 4.15
C VAL A 169 16.91 1.11 4.93
N THR A 170 17.09 1.19 6.24
CA THR A 170 16.56 2.28 7.07
C THR A 170 17.62 3.35 7.29
N VAL A 171 17.17 4.56 7.64
CA VAL A 171 18.08 5.63 8.09
C VAL A 171 18.93 5.16 9.28
N ASN A 172 18.35 4.37 10.19
CA ASN A 172 19.07 3.85 11.35
C ASN A 172 20.19 2.88 10.95
N ASP A 173 20.01 2.09 9.89
CA ASP A 173 21.07 1.20 9.40
C ASP A 173 22.25 2.01 8.83
N ILE A 174 21.94 3.10 8.13
CA ILE A 174 22.98 4.03 7.65
C ILE A 174 23.68 4.68 8.84
N LEU A 175 22.95 5.17 9.84
CA LEU A 175 23.53 5.80 11.03
C LEU A 175 24.39 4.81 11.85
N ALA A 176 23.98 3.54 11.94
CA ALA A 176 24.71 2.51 12.67
C ALA A 176 26.13 2.29 12.14
N VAL A 177 26.34 2.46 10.82
CA VAL A 177 27.67 2.35 10.19
C VAL A 177 28.34 3.72 9.94
N ASN A 178 27.70 4.81 10.39
CA ASN A 178 28.22 6.17 10.30
C ASN A 178 28.13 6.91 11.65
N PRO A 179 28.84 6.42 12.69
CA PRO A 179 28.81 7.05 14.01
C PRO A 179 29.29 8.51 14.01
N GLN A 180 29.99 8.94 12.96
CA GLN A 180 30.41 10.33 12.76
C GLN A 180 29.24 11.29 12.42
N ILE A 181 28.07 10.79 12.01
CA ILE A 181 26.90 11.60 11.72
C ILE A 181 26.14 11.85 13.02
N ILE A 182 26.40 13.00 13.65
CA ILE A 182 25.74 13.40 14.90
C ILE A 182 24.31 13.89 14.66
N ASN A 183 24.09 14.62 13.57
CA ASN A 183 22.76 15.12 13.19
C ASN A 183 22.31 14.49 11.87
N PRO A 184 21.36 13.53 11.90
CA PRO A 184 20.86 12.85 10.70
C PRO A 184 20.21 13.76 9.64
N SER A 185 19.79 14.96 10.05
CA SER A 185 19.17 15.95 9.16
C SER A 185 20.20 16.84 8.45
N LEU A 186 21.48 16.79 8.84
CA LEU A 186 22.56 17.55 8.20
C LEU A 186 23.60 16.62 7.60
N ILE A 187 23.43 16.35 6.30
CA ILE A 187 24.48 15.80 5.44
C ILE A 187 24.78 16.80 4.32
N TYR A 188 26.02 16.80 3.83
CA TYR A 188 26.48 17.78 2.85
C TYR A 188 26.86 17.12 1.53
N ALA A 189 26.60 17.79 0.41
CA ALA A 189 27.09 17.33 -0.89
C ALA A 189 28.62 17.19 -0.86
N GLY A 190 29.14 16.07 -1.37
CA GLY A 190 30.55 15.71 -1.30
C GLY A 190 30.95 14.93 -0.04
N GLN A 191 30.07 14.84 0.98
CA GLN A 191 30.32 14.04 2.17
C GLN A 191 30.32 12.55 1.81
N VAL A 192 31.35 11.83 2.23
CA VAL A 192 31.43 10.37 2.07
C VAL A 192 30.82 9.70 3.30
N ILE A 193 29.83 8.84 3.09
CA ILE A 193 29.19 8.01 4.13
C ILE A 193 29.42 6.54 3.82
N ASN A 194 29.56 5.71 4.84
CA ASN A 194 29.58 4.26 4.71
C ASN A 194 28.17 3.78 4.38
N LEU A 195 28.05 2.80 3.49
CA LEU A 195 26.77 2.15 3.22
C LEU A 195 26.64 0.88 4.06
N PRO A 196 25.47 0.66 4.69
CA PRO A 196 25.20 -0.61 5.35
C PRO A 196 25.16 -1.73 4.30
N ALA A 197 25.40 -2.97 4.73
CA ALA A 197 25.16 -4.12 3.88
C ALA A 197 23.69 -4.11 3.41
N ALA A 198 23.44 -4.57 2.18
CA ALA A 198 22.10 -4.59 1.61
C ALA A 198 21.14 -5.38 2.52
N ALA A 199 19.97 -4.80 2.78
CA ALA A 199 18.96 -5.46 3.59
C ALA A 199 18.55 -6.77 2.92
N SER A 200 18.62 -7.86 3.67
CA SER A 200 18.19 -9.17 3.20
C SER A 200 16.87 -9.52 3.84
N TYR A 201 15.94 -10.05 3.06
CA TYR A 201 14.61 -10.43 3.53
C TYR A 201 14.42 -11.94 3.41
N TYR A 202 13.60 -12.48 4.29
CA TYR A 202 13.24 -13.89 4.34
C TYR A 202 11.74 -14.05 4.49
N THR A 203 11.15 -14.90 3.66
CA THR A 203 9.76 -15.32 3.80
C THR A 203 9.70 -16.52 4.73
N VAL A 204 9.02 -16.34 5.87
CA VAL A 204 8.79 -17.37 6.89
C VAL A 204 8.15 -18.60 6.25
N GLN A 205 8.71 -19.77 6.52
CA GLN A 205 8.27 -21.07 6.03
C GLN A 205 7.57 -21.87 7.14
N ALA A 206 6.87 -22.93 6.78
CA ALA A 206 6.24 -23.82 7.75
C ALA A 206 7.30 -24.44 8.69
N GLY A 207 7.09 -24.33 10.00
CA GLY A 207 8.00 -24.85 11.03
C GLY A 207 9.15 -23.92 11.46
N ASP A 208 9.19 -22.71 10.90
CA ASP A 208 10.14 -21.68 11.32
C ASP A 208 9.82 -21.11 12.70
N THR A 209 10.87 -20.65 13.36
CA THR A 209 10.81 -19.76 14.54
C THR A 209 11.83 -18.66 14.32
N LEU A 210 11.66 -17.48 14.92
CA LEU A 210 12.66 -16.41 14.83
C LEU A 210 14.06 -16.88 15.26
N LYS A 211 14.15 -17.75 16.27
CA LYS A 211 15.43 -18.34 16.72
C LYS A 211 16.08 -19.20 15.64
N LYS A 212 15.32 -20.07 14.96
CA LYS A 212 15.83 -20.90 13.85
C LYS A 212 16.24 -20.04 12.66
N ILE A 213 15.46 -19.01 12.34
CA ILE A 213 15.75 -18.09 11.24
C ILE A 213 17.03 -17.30 11.56
N ALA A 214 17.17 -16.76 12.77
CA ALA A 214 18.37 -16.04 13.19
C ALA A 214 19.63 -16.91 13.05
N ALA A 215 19.57 -18.14 13.57
CA ALA A 215 20.67 -19.11 13.46
C ALA A 215 21.00 -19.45 11.99
N ARG A 216 19.98 -19.69 11.17
CA ARG A 216 20.12 -20.00 9.73
C ARG A 216 20.87 -18.90 8.98
N PHE A 217 20.55 -17.65 9.31
CA PHE A 217 21.16 -16.49 8.68
C PHE A 217 22.28 -15.88 9.51
N GLY A 218 22.91 -16.63 10.42
CA GLY A 218 24.08 -16.18 11.18
C GLY A 218 23.91 -14.80 11.83
N THR A 219 22.73 -14.55 12.41
CA THR A 219 22.40 -13.35 13.19
C THR A 219 21.87 -13.77 14.57
N THR A 220 21.70 -12.83 15.50
CA THR A 220 21.12 -13.12 16.82
C THR A 220 19.60 -12.93 16.79
N LEU A 221 18.89 -13.61 17.70
CA LEU A 221 17.46 -13.39 17.88
C LEU A 221 17.17 -11.91 18.20
N GLU A 222 18.00 -11.30 19.04
CA GLU A 222 17.90 -9.90 19.43
C GLU A 222 18.06 -8.95 18.23
N MET A 223 19.08 -9.17 17.40
CA MET A 223 19.27 -8.41 16.17
C MET A 223 18.12 -8.62 15.18
N LEU A 224 17.63 -9.86 15.06
CA LEU A 224 16.50 -10.17 14.18
C LEU A 224 15.22 -9.47 14.65
N ILE A 225 14.96 -9.37 15.95
CA ILE A 225 13.82 -8.63 16.50
C ILE A 225 14.00 -7.13 16.27
N ALA A 226 15.20 -6.59 16.51
CA ALA A 226 15.49 -5.17 16.30
C ALA A 226 15.30 -4.74 14.84
N LEU A 227 15.63 -5.62 13.88
CA LEU A 227 15.38 -5.42 12.46
C LEU A 227 13.90 -5.51 12.06
N ASN A 228 13.05 -6.10 12.91
CA ASN A 228 11.63 -6.33 12.65
C ASN A 228 10.74 -5.77 13.77
N PRO A 229 10.74 -4.44 14.01
CA PRO A 229 9.94 -3.82 15.06
C PRO A 229 8.42 -4.01 14.91
N GLN A 230 7.97 -4.46 13.74
CA GLN A 230 6.58 -4.87 13.48
C GLN A 230 6.20 -6.21 14.14
N ILE A 231 7.16 -6.99 14.64
CA ILE A 231 6.92 -8.26 15.32
C ILE A 231 6.81 -8.00 16.82
N TYR A 232 5.57 -7.86 17.30
CA TYR A 232 5.27 -7.56 18.70
C TYR A 232 5.31 -8.79 19.61
N ASP A 233 5.00 -9.97 19.08
CA ASP A 233 5.13 -11.25 19.77
C ASP A 233 6.09 -12.14 18.99
N ILE A 234 7.23 -12.47 19.62
CA ILE A 234 8.32 -13.25 19.05
C ILE A 234 7.92 -14.70 18.72
N ASN A 235 6.83 -15.19 19.31
CA ASN A 235 6.32 -16.54 19.07
C ASN A 235 5.28 -16.59 17.95
N LEU A 236 4.79 -15.43 17.49
CA LEU A 236 3.74 -15.32 16.47
C LEU A 236 4.33 -14.77 15.17
N ILE A 237 4.96 -15.67 14.41
CA ILE A 237 5.29 -15.45 12.99
C ILE A 237 4.45 -16.38 12.11
N TYR A 238 4.02 -15.90 10.96
CA TYR A 238 3.12 -16.63 10.06
C TYR A 238 3.87 -17.10 8.81
N VAL A 239 3.52 -18.29 8.31
CA VAL A 239 4.01 -18.74 7.01
C VAL A 239 3.64 -17.73 5.93
N GLY A 240 4.60 -17.36 5.08
CA GLY A 240 4.44 -16.31 4.09
C GLY A 240 4.76 -14.89 4.59
N GLN A 241 4.93 -14.70 5.90
CA GLN A 241 5.36 -13.41 6.45
C GLN A 241 6.77 -13.08 5.99
N VAL A 242 6.98 -11.88 5.45
CA VAL A 242 8.32 -11.40 5.08
C VAL A 242 8.94 -10.68 6.27
N ILE A 243 10.12 -11.12 6.69
CA ILE A 243 10.89 -10.52 7.78
C ILE A 243 12.29 -10.15 7.27
N ARG A 244 12.85 -9.09 7.83
CA ARG A 244 14.20 -8.64 7.53
C ARG A 244 15.21 -9.45 8.34
N ILE A 245 16.26 -9.97 7.71
CA ILE A 245 17.25 -10.84 8.37
C ILE A 245 18.63 -10.19 8.50
N ARG A 246 18.94 -9.20 7.65
CA ARG A 246 20.12 -8.33 7.71
C ARG A 246 19.77 -6.96 7.14
#